data_AF-A0A971NEF0-F1
#
_entry.id   AF-A0A971NEF0-F1
#
_cell.length_a   1.000
_cell.length_b   1.000
_cell.length_c   1.000
_cell.angle_alpha   90.00
_cell.angle_beta   90.00
_cell.angle_gamma   90.00
#
_symmetry.space_group_name_H-M   'P 1'
#
loop_
_entity.id
_entity.type
_entity.pdbx_description
1 polymer ?
#
loop_
_entity_poly.entity_id
_entity_poly.type
_entity_poly.pdbx_seq_one_letter_code
_entity_poly.pdbx_strand_id
1 'polypeptide(L)'
;MGWCIDLVKQYLLYLFRWQLSTPILAGVLYFMKGFSVTASTIIANIIGGLIFFWVDRFIFTSPHLAPQWEIREEVKCADCGDIAKGFRLVRTRNYDRTRDKNPEFRCERCSQRKIQELKMRGVMVD
;
A
#
# COMPACT_ATOMS: atom_id res chain seq x y z
N MET A 1 5.91 -1.37 -19.95
CA MET A 1 4.53 -1.40 -20.48
C MET A 1 3.47 -1.84 -19.46
N GLY A 2 3.72 -2.83 -18.58
CA GLY A 2 2.71 -3.33 -17.63
C GLY A 2 2.24 -2.36 -16.53
N TRP A 3 3.11 -1.45 -16.08
CA TRP A 3 2.82 -0.50 -15.00
C TRP A 3 1.73 0.53 -15.33
N CYS A 4 1.62 0.97 -16.59
CA CYS A 4 0.61 1.95 -17.00
C CYS A 4 -0.79 1.33 -17.05
N ILE A 5 -0.86 0.03 -17.39
CA ILE A 5 -2.09 -0.75 -17.43
C ILE A 5 -2.66 -0.94 -16.02
N ASP A 6 -1.81 -1.12 -15.01
CA ASP A 6 -2.22 -1.29 -13.61
C ASP A 6 -2.87 -0.02 -13.04
N LEU A 7 -2.30 1.15 -13.32
CA LEU A 7 -2.81 2.44 -12.82
C LEU A 7 -4.14 2.83 -13.47
N VAL A 8 -4.29 2.59 -14.78
CA VAL A 8 -5.56 2.81 -15.49
C VAL A 8 -6.65 1.87 -14.97
N LYS A 9 -6.33 0.61 -14.69
CA LYS A 9 -7.29 -0.35 -14.10
C LYS A 9 -7.72 0.06 -12.69
N GLN A 10 -6.78 0.47 -11.83
CA GLN A 10 -7.09 0.98 -10.50
C GLN A 10 -7.96 2.25 -10.58
N TYR A 11 -7.67 3.15 -11.51
CA TYR A 11 -8.43 4.36 -11.73
C TYR A 11 -9.85 4.08 -12.25
N LEU A 12 -10.01 3.14 -13.19
CA LEU A 12 -11.33 2.73 -13.67
C LEU A 12 -12.16 2.03 -12.58
N LEU A 13 -11.54 1.18 -11.76
CA LEU A 13 -12.20 0.55 -10.61
C LEU A 13 -12.59 1.58 -9.54
N TYR A 14 -11.74 2.59 -9.32
CA TYR A 14 -12.04 3.72 -8.45
C TYR A 14 -13.24 4.53 -8.96
N LEU A 15 -13.31 4.81 -10.27
CA LEU A 15 -14.45 5.49 -10.89
C LEU A 15 -15.73 4.65 -10.81
N PHE A 16 -15.63 3.34 -11.02
CA PHE A 16 -16.78 2.43 -10.90
C PHE A 16 -17.31 2.37 -9.46
N ARG A 17 -16.40 2.28 -8.47
CA ARG A 17 -16.74 2.39 -7.06
C ARG A 17 -17.45 3.71 -6.76
N TRP A 18 -16.96 4.81 -7.33
CA TRP A 18 -17.55 6.13 -7.13
C TRP A 18 -19.01 6.17 -7.61
N GLN A 19 -19.30 5.58 -8.78
CA GLN A 19 -20.67 5.47 -9.30
C GLN A 19 -21.57 4.58 -8.45
N LEU A 20 -21.04 3.57 -7.75
CA LEU A 20 -21.82 2.65 -6.91
C LEU A 20 -22.27 3.26 -5.56
N SER A 21 -21.68 4.38 -5.13
CA SER A 21 -22.07 5.05 -3.88
C SER A 21 -23.51 5.60 -3.90
N THR A 22 -23.89 6.20 -5.02
CA THR A 22 -25.21 6.77 -5.25
C THR A 22 -26.35 5.74 -5.29
N PRO A 23 -26.27 4.60 -6.03
CA PRO A 23 -27.34 3.60 -6.06
C PRO A 23 -27.49 2.86 -4.73
N ILE A 24 -26.44 2.70 -3.93
CA ILE A 24 -26.56 2.11 -2.59
C ILE A 24 -27.37 3.04 -1.68
N LEU A 25 -27.05 4.34 -1.67
CA LEU A 25 -27.79 5.32 -0.88
C LEU A 25 -29.26 5.39 -1.33
N ALA A 26 -29.48 5.47 -2.65
CA ALA A 26 -30.82 5.52 -3.23
C ALA A 26 -31.63 4.25 -2.94
N GLY A 27 -31.01 3.07 -3.02
CA GLY A 27 -31.66 1.79 -2.72
C GLY A 27 -32.09 1.69 -1.25
N VAL A 28 -31.23 2.10 -0.31
CA VAL A 28 -31.58 2.10 1.12
C VAL A 28 -32.69 3.12 1.41
N LEU A 29 -32.62 4.32 0.86
CA LEU A 29 -33.66 5.34 1.02
C LEU A 29 -35.00 4.90 0.41
N TYR A 30 -34.97 4.22 -0.74
CA TYR A 30 -36.17 3.67 -1.38
C TYR A 30 -36.81 2.57 -0.54
N PHE A 31 -35.99 1.65 0.00
CA PHE A 31 -36.47 0.56 0.85
C PHE A 31 -37.01 1.07 2.20
N MET A 32 -36.43 2.16 2.72
CA MET A 32 -36.80 2.77 4.00
C MET A 32 -37.76 3.94 3.90
N LYS A 33 -38.54 4.04 2.81
CA LYS A 33 -39.46 5.17 2.54
C LYS A 33 -40.47 5.49 3.66
N GLY A 34 -40.73 4.57 4.58
CA GLY A 34 -41.61 4.75 5.75
C GLY A 34 -40.94 5.25 7.03
N PHE A 35 -39.61 5.39 7.07
CA PHE A 35 -38.87 5.90 8.23
C PHE A 35 -38.51 7.37 8.06
N SER A 36 -38.11 8.02 9.15
CA SER A 36 -37.58 9.39 9.06
C SER A 36 -36.36 9.43 8.15
N VAL A 37 -36.25 10.51 7.36
CA VAL A 37 -35.14 10.72 6.41
C VAL A 37 -33.80 10.60 7.13
N THR A 38 -33.71 11.11 8.35
CA THR A 38 -32.52 11.05 9.21
C THR A 38 -32.13 9.61 9.54
N ALA A 39 -33.07 8.77 10.00
CA ALA A 39 -32.78 7.37 10.35
C ALA A 39 -32.35 6.57 9.11
N SER A 40 -33.03 6.77 7.99
CA SER A 40 -32.73 6.09 6.72
C SER A 40 -31.35 6.47 6.19
N THR A 41 -30.96 7.74 6.34
CA THR A 41 -29.64 8.24 5.94
C THR A 41 -28.53 7.67 6.82
N ILE A 42 -28.72 7.58 8.13
CA ILE A 42 -27.74 6.98 9.05
C ILE A 42 -27.50 5.51 8.67
N ILE A 43 -28.58 4.76 8.44
CA ILE A 43 -28.51 3.34 8.07
C ILE A 43 -27.84 3.16 6.70
N ALA A 44 -28.18 4.02 5.73
CA ALA A 44 -27.57 3.99 4.40
C ALA A 44 -26.06 4.23 4.45
N ASN A 45 -25.59 5.14 5.31
CA ASN A 45 -24.16 5.38 5.50
C ASN A 45 -23.45 4.20 6.18
N ILE A 46 -24.10 3.53 7.15
CA ILE A 46 -23.53 2.33 7.80
C ILE A 46 -23.41 1.19 6.80
N ILE A 47 -24.47 0.91 6.03
CA ILE A 47 -24.47 -0.14 5.00
C ILE A 47 -23.44 0.17 3.91
N GLY A 48 -23.42 1.42 3.43
CA GLY A 48 -22.42 1.90 2.48
C GLY A 48 -21.01 1.71 2.99
N GLY A 49 -20.71 2.13 4.23
CA GLY A 49 -19.40 1.97 4.85
C GLY A 49 -18.96 0.51 4.98
N LEU A 50 -19.88 -0.39 5.36
CA LEU A 50 -19.59 -1.83 5.47
C LEU A 50 -19.26 -2.46 4.13
N ILE A 51 -20.01 -2.13 3.06
CA ILE A 51 -19.76 -2.65 1.72
C ILE A 51 -18.48 -2.04 1.13
N PHE A 52 -18.33 -0.71 1.21
CA PHE A 52 -17.20 0.00 0.62
C PHE A 52 -15.87 -0.34 1.27
N PHE A 53 -15.83 -0.63 2.57
CA PHE A 53 -14.62 -1.08 3.24
C PHE A 53 -13.97 -2.28 2.54
N TRP A 54 -14.77 -3.28 2.15
CA TRP A 54 -14.25 -4.47 1.47
C TRP A 54 -13.85 -4.18 0.02
N VAL A 55 -14.60 -3.33 -0.68
CA VAL A 55 -14.29 -2.93 -2.06
C VAL A 55 -13.01 -2.09 -2.12
N ASP A 56 -12.87 -1.10 -1.23
CA ASP A 56 -11.68 -0.28 -1.11
C ASP A 56 -10.49 -1.15 -0.70
N ARG A 57 -10.66 -2.05 0.27
CA ARG A 57 -9.61 -3.01 0.62
C ARG A 57 -9.20 -3.83 -0.59
N PHE A 58 -10.11 -4.32 -1.41
CA PHE A 58 -9.77 -5.09 -2.61
C PHE A 58 -9.02 -4.26 -3.67
N ILE A 59 -9.41 -3.00 -3.90
CA ILE A 59 -8.77 -2.10 -4.87
C ILE A 59 -7.36 -1.67 -4.39
N PHE A 60 -7.19 -1.44 -3.09
CA PHE A 60 -5.94 -0.95 -2.49
C PHE A 60 -5.06 -2.05 -1.87
N THR A 61 -5.41 -3.34 -1.97
CA THR A 61 -4.54 -4.47 -1.55
C THR A 61 -3.41 -4.76 -2.55
N SER A 62 -3.13 -3.84 -3.48
CA SER A 62 -1.82 -3.85 -4.13
C SER A 62 -0.80 -3.31 -3.11
N PRO A 63 0.27 -4.05 -2.75
CA PRO A 63 1.34 -3.46 -1.98
C PRO A 63 1.88 -2.30 -2.80
N HIS A 64 1.49 -1.08 -2.44
CA HIS A 64 2.08 0.16 -2.89
C HIS A 64 3.51 0.23 -2.33
N LEU A 65 4.40 -0.64 -2.83
CA LEU A 65 5.47 -0.33 -3.78
C LEU A 65 6.31 0.94 -3.59
N ALA A 66 6.16 1.68 -2.50
CA ALA A 66 7.25 2.50 -2.02
C ALA A 66 8.28 1.56 -1.37
N PRO A 67 9.58 1.68 -1.70
CA PRO A 67 10.60 0.89 -1.06
C PRO A 67 10.56 1.15 0.45
N GLN A 68 10.29 0.11 1.23
CA GLN A 68 10.26 0.21 2.69
C GLN A 68 11.69 0.14 3.20
N TRP A 69 12.12 1.24 3.81
CA TRP A 69 13.43 1.37 4.44
C TRP A 69 13.31 1.33 5.95
N GLU A 70 14.09 0.46 6.58
CA GLU A 70 14.36 0.51 8.01
C GLU A 70 15.63 1.33 8.24
N ILE A 71 15.55 2.33 9.12
CA ILE A 71 16.66 3.21 9.49
C ILE A 71 16.90 3.07 11.00
N ARG A 72 18.16 2.92 11.40
CA ARG A 72 18.59 2.89 12.81
C ARG A 72 19.78 3.83 13.02
N GLU A 73 19.84 4.53 14.14
CA GLU A 73 20.86 5.57 14.37
C GLU A 73 22.26 5.00 14.64
N GLU A 74 22.37 3.89 15.38
CA GLU A 74 23.64 3.26 15.70
C GLU A 74 23.60 1.76 15.44
N VAL A 75 24.24 1.32 14.35
CA VAL A 75 24.41 -0.09 14.04
C VAL A 75 25.82 -0.35 13.54
N LYS A 76 26.28 -1.57 13.76
CA LYS A 76 27.49 -2.09 13.10
C LYS A 76 27.14 -2.48 11.66
N CYS A 77 27.76 -1.81 10.68
CA CYS A 77 27.56 -2.11 9.27
C CYS A 77 27.98 -3.54 8.95
N ALA A 78 27.12 -4.29 8.26
CA ALA A 78 27.38 -5.69 7.88
C ALA A 78 28.56 -5.86 6.90
N ASP A 79 28.86 -4.84 6.09
CA ASP A 79 29.91 -4.94 5.06
C ASP A 79 31.25 -4.35 5.51
N CYS A 80 31.26 -3.18 6.18
CA CYS A 80 32.51 -2.50 6.58
C CYS A 80 32.80 -2.52 8.09
N GLY A 81 31.84 -2.93 8.92
CA GLY A 81 32.01 -3.00 10.37
C GLY A 81 31.96 -1.66 11.11
N ASP A 82 31.87 -0.52 10.41
CA ASP A 82 31.75 0.81 11.01
C ASP A 82 30.45 0.94 11.83
N ILE A 83 30.53 1.68 12.94
CA ILE A 83 29.38 2.09 13.74
C ILE A 83 28.83 3.40 13.16
N ALA A 84 27.65 3.34 12.55
CA ALA A 84 27.04 4.48 11.89
C ALA A 84 25.52 4.30 11.79
N LYS A 85 24.85 5.31 11.23
CA LYS A 85 23.45 5.22 10.82
C LYS A 85 23.26 4.10 9.80
N GLY A 86 22.40 3.16 10.15
CA GLY A 86 22.11 1.95 9.40
C GLY A 86 20.88 2.07 8.54
N PHE A 87 21.01 1.65 7.29
CA PHE A 87 19.93 1.59 6.30
C PHE A 87 19.74 0.14 5.87
N ARG A 88 18.47 -0.27 5.79
CA ARG A 88 18.07 -1.60 5.31
C ARG A 88 16.86 -1.49 4.40
N LEU A 89 17.00 -1.97 3.17
CA LEU A 89 15.87 -2.17 2.27
C LEU A 89 15.12 -3.43 2.71
N VAL A 90 13.88 -3.27 3.18
CA VAL A 90 13.05 -4.36 3.69
C VAL A 90 12.20 -4.94 2.57
N ARG A 91 11.54 -4.08 1.80
CA ARG A 91 10.58 -4.52 0.78
C ARG A 91 10.48 -3.55 -0.38
N THR A 92 10.36 -4.08 -1.58
CA THR A 92 9.96 -3.39 -2.82
C THR A 92 9.09 -4.32 -3.68
N ARG A 93 8.83 -3.99 -4.96
CA ARG A 93 7.95 -4.74 -5.88
C ARG A 93 8.29 -6.21 -5.96
N ASN A 94 9.57 -6.49 -6.12
CA ASN A 94 10.12 -7.78 -6.48
C ASN A 94 11.26 -8.19 -5.53
N TYR A 95 11.24 -7.65 -4.31
CA TYR A 95 12.18 -7.97 -3.24
C TYR A 95 11.45 -7.85 -1.90
N ASP A 96 11.42 -8.92 -1.12
CA ASP A 96 10.79 -8.94 0.20
C ASP A 96 11.72 -9.66 1.18
N ARG A 97 12.16 -8.91 2.19
CA ARG A 97 12.97 -9.37 3.32
C ARG A 97 12.34 -9.03 4.66
N THR A 98 11.03 -8.81 4.70
CA THR A 98 10.29 -8.53 5.95
C THR A 98 10.45 -9.67 6.96
N ARG A 99 10.61 -10.92 6.51
CA ARG A 99 10.77 -12.11 7.37
C ARG A 99 12.21 -12.59 7.53
N ASP A 100 13.20 -11.76 7.17
CA ASP A 100 14.61 -12.16 7.31
C ASP A 100 14.98 -12.31 8.79
N LYS A 101 15.46 -13.49 9.17
CA LYS A 101 15.83 -13.83 10.56
C LYS A 101 17.09 -13.08 11.02
N ASN A 102 17.94 -12.65 10.07
CA ASN A 102 19.20 -11.96 10.35
C ASN A 102 19.22 -10.61 9.61
N PRO A 103 18.63 -9.55 10.20
CA PRO A 103 18.53 -8.26 9.52
C PRO A 103 19.89 -7.59 9.38
N GLU A 104 20.37 -7.47 8.13
CA GLU A 104 21.63 -6.79 7.82
C GLU A 104 21.41 -5.29 7.59
N PHE A 105 21.93 -4.47 8.50
CA PHE A 105 21.99 -3.03 8.31
C PHE A 105 23.33 -2.61 7.71
N ARG A 106 23.29 -1.62 6.82
CA ARG A 106 24.47 -1.09 6.13
C ARG A 106 24.57 0.41 6.34
N CYS A 107 25.78 0.93 6.51
CA CYS A 107 26.00 2.38 6.50
C CYS A 107 25.61 2.97 5.14
N GLU A 108 25.43 4.29 5.05
CA GLU A 108 24.98 4.97 3.83
C GLU A 108 25.79 4.59 2.57
N ARG A 109 27.12 4.60 2.66
CA ARG A 109 27.99 4.21 1.53
C ARG A 109 27.78 2.76 1.09
N CYS A 110 27.67 1.84 2.05
CA CYS A 110 27.48 0.42 1.75
C CYS A 110 26.06 0.12 1.26
N SER A 111 25.05 0.83 1.77
CA SER A 111 23.67 0.70 1.31
C SER A 111 23.53 1.16 -0.14
N GLN A 112 24.16 2.27 -0.54
CA GLN A 112 24.13 2.76 -1.93
C GLN A 112 24.77 1.76 -2.91
N ARG A 113 25.94 1.18 -2.57
CA ARG A 113 26.54 0.11 -3.37
C ARG A 113 25.62 -1.10 -3.50
N LYS A 114 24.97 -1.49 -2.40
CA LYS A 114 24.03 -2.61 -2.41
C LYS A 114 22.80 -2.32 -3.28
N ILE A 115 22.28 -1.09 -3.27
CA ILE A 115 21.17 -0.68 -4.15
C ILE A 115 21.58 -0.83 -5.61
N GLN A 116 22.76 -0.35 -6.00
CA GLN A 116 23.24 -0.48 -7.38
C GLN A 116 23.35 -1.96 -7.80
N GLU A 117 23.86 -2.82 -6.93
CA GLU A 117 23.91 -4.26 -7.15
C GLU A 117 22.50 -4.85 -7.33
N LEU A 118 21.55 -4.46 -6.48
CA LEU A 118 20.16 -4.91 -6.56
C LEU A 118 19.49 -4.44 -7.86
N LYS A 119 19.74 -3.19 -8.30
CA LYS A 119 19.25 -2.68 -9.59
C LYS A 119 19.82 -3.48 -10.76
N MET A 120 21.11 -3.83 -10.74
CA MET A 120 21.72 -4.71 -11.77
C MET A 120 21.10 -6.12 -11.78
N ARG A 121 20.65 -6.61 -10.62
CA ARG A 121 19.91 -7.89 -10.50
C ARG A 121 18.42 -7.78 -10.88
N GLY A 122 17.96 -6.59 -11.31
CA GLY A 122 16.59 -6.34 -11.72
C GLY A 122 15.62 -6.01 -10.58
N VAL A 123 16.11 -5.75 -9.37
CA VAL A 123 15.26 -5.27 -8.27
C VAL A 123 14.92 -3.79 -8.49
N MET A 124 13.63 -3.46 -8.45
CA MET A 124 13.15 -2.09 -8.64
C MET A 124 13.22 -1.34 -7.31
N VAL A 125 14.19 -0.42 -7.15
CA VAL A 125 14.43 0.32 -5.89
C VAL A 125 14.07 1.79 -6.08
N ASP A 126 12.97 2.04 -6.80
CA ASP A 126 12.56 3.35 -7.30
C ASP A 126 11.21 3.75 -6.72
#